data_AF-A0A968P8U3-F1
#
_entry.id   AF-A0A968P8U3-F1
#
_cell.length_a   1.000
_cell.length_b   1.000
_cell.length_c   1.000
_cell.angle_alpha   90.00
_cell.angle_beta   90.00
_cell.angle_gamma   90.00
#
_symmetry.space_group_name_H-M   'P 1'
#
loop_
_entity.id
_entity.type
_entity.pdbx_description
1 polymer ?
#
loop_
_entity_poly.entity_id
_entity_poly.type
_entity_poly.pdbx_seq_one_letter_code
_entity_poly.pdbx_strand_id
1 'polypeptide(L)'
;MRGVGISPERQGQHLETYQVMKRLFRTTAVDFTFEEGSIVEGAFEAIHVPGHCSGQVCLRLGDVLLSADHVLAGISPHLSPEQITPWTGVGHYFESLRKIERLEGLRLGLGGHKGPIEDLRGRIAEIRRLHEQRHAEILALCTEPRTIAELSREVFGKVRTHHVLLALLETGAQLEYLDTRGDLVPAEPGENEPVVRWVRP
;
A
#
# COMPACT_ATOMS: atom_id res chain seq x y z
N MET A 1 6.58 -11.51 -8.55
CA MET A 1 8.06 -11.50 -8.54
C MET A 1 8.65 -11.75 -9.92
N ARG A 2 8.08 -12.65 -10.75
CA ARG A 2 8.37 -12.65 -12.19
C ARG A 2 8.02 -11.29 -12.79
N GLY A 3 8.76 -10.83 -13.79
CA GLY A 3 8.51 -9.52 -14.41
C GLY A 3 9.21 -8.31 -13.75
N VAL A 4 9.78 -8.44 -12.55
CA VAL A 4 10.25 -7.28 -11.75
C VAL A 4 11.58 -6.67 -12.24
N GLY A 5 12.40 -7.43 -12.98
CA GLY A 5 13.73 -6.96 -13.45
C GLY A 5 14.89 -7.21 -12.48
N ILE A 6 14.79 -8.28 -11.66
CA ILE A 6 15.87 -8.78 -10.79
C ILE A 6 16.23 -10.22 -11.15
N SER A 7 17.48 -10.64 -10.87
CA SER A 7 17.97 -11.98 -11.21
C SER A 7 17.17 -13.09 -10.50
N PRO A 8 17.09 -14.31 -11.07
CA PRO A 8 16.37 -15.43 -10.47
C PRO A 8 16.81 -15.75 -9.03
N GLU A 9 18.11 -15.64 -8.73
CA GLU A 9 18.66 -15.87 -7.39
C GLU A 9 18.11 -14.86 -6.38
N ARG A 10 18.08 -13.57 -6.77
CA ARG A 10 17.51 -12.50 -5.93
C ARG A 10 16.00 -12.65 -5.77
N GLN A 11 15.29 -13.10 -6.81
CA GLN A 11 13.86 -13.42 -6.69
C GLN A 11 13.63 -14.50 -5.62
N GLY A 12 14.46 -15.56 -5.62
CA GLY A 12 14.43 -16.62 -4.61
C GLY A 12 14.64 -16.09 -3.19
N GLN A 13 15.68 -15.27 -2.98
CA GLN A 13 15.97 -14.67 -1.66
C GLN A 13 14.83 -13.80 -1.13
N HIS A 14 14.21 -12.98 -1.99
CA HIS A 14 13.09 -12.14 -1.59
C HIS A 14 11.81 -12.97 -1.32
N LEU A 15 11.56 -14.03 -2.10
CA LEU A 15 10.44 -14.94 -1.85
C LEU A 15 10.62 -15.67 -0.51
N GLU A 16 11.83 -16.13 -0.22
CA GLU A 16 12.15 -16.74 1.06
C GLU A 16 11.92 -15.77 2.22
N THR A 17 12.44 -14.53 2.11
CA THR A 17 12.22 -13.48 3.12
C THR A 17 10.73 -13.23 3.37
N TYR A 18 9.93 -13.12 2.30
CA TYR A 18 8.49 -12.94 2.38
C TYR A 18 7.79 -14.12 3.09
N GLN A 19 8.23 -15.36 2.82
CA GLN A 19 7.67 -16.55 3.44
C GLN A 19 8.11 -16.75 4.89
N VAL A 20 9.35 -16.39 5.25
CA VAL A 20 9.84 -16.49 6.64
C VAL A 20 8.97 -15.66 7.56
N MET A 21 8.64 -14.42 7.19
CA MET A 21 7.74 -13.57 7.98
C MET A 21 6.38 -14.24 8.22
N LYS A 22 5.80 -14.89 7.21
CA LYS A 22 4.53 -15.63 7.35
C LYS A 22 4.63 -16.85 8.27
N ARG A 23 5.80 -17.51 8.30
CA ARG A 23 6.06 -18.69 9.16
C ARG A 23 6.25 -18.34 10.63
N LEU A 24 6.50 -17.07 10.97
CA LEU A 24 6.63 -16.62 12.36
C LEU A 24 5.29 -16.54 13.09
N PHE A 25 4.19 -16.44 12.35
CA PHE A 25 2.85 -16.36 12.92
C PHE A 25 2.16 -17.73 12.91
N ARG A 26 1.34 -17.99 13.93
CA ARG A 26 0.45 -19.14 13.96
C ARG A 26 -0.98 -18.66 13.75
N THR A 27 -1.74 -19.42 12.98
CA THR A 27 -3.19 -19.22 12.90
C THR A 27 -3.80 -19.48 14.27
N THR A 28 -4.88 -18.75 14.57
CA THR A 28 -5.71 -18.94 15.75
C THR A 28 -7.16 -19.18 15.31
N ALA A 29 -7.97 -19.75 16.20
CA ALA A 29 -9.41 -19.84 15.98
C ALA A 29 -10.01 -18.42 15.94
N VAL A 30 -10.99 -18.21 15.08
CA VAL A 30 -11.76 -16.97 15.02
C VAL A 30 -12.84 -17.04 16.09
N ASP A 31 -12.83 -16.13 17.05
CA ASP A 31 -13.85 -16.06 18.10
C ASP A 31 -15.19 -15.53 17.58
N PHE A 32 -15.14 -14.47 16.76
CA PHE A 32 -16.31 -13.87 16.12
C PHE A 32 -15.92 -13.09 14.86
N THR A 33 -16.92 -12.74 14.06
CA THR A 33 -16.78 -11.87 12.88
C THR A 33 -17.66 -10.65 13.02
N PHE A 34 -17.31 -9.58 12.32
CA PHE A 34 -18.12 -8.36 12.23
C PHE A 34 -18.02 -7.77 10.83
N GLU A 35 -18.98 -6.92 10.47
CA GLU A 35 -19.05 -6.24 9.18
C GLU A 35 -18.84 -4.72 9.36
N GLU A 36 -18.58 -4.01 8.27
CA GLU A 36 -18.57 -2.55 8.27
C GLU A 36 -19.89 -1.99 8.83
N GLY A 37 -19.80 -0.99 9.72
CA GLY A 37 -20.93 -0.41 10.43
C GLY A 37 -21.34 -1.14 11.72
N SER A 38 -20.74 -2.30 12.02
CA SER A 38 -21.01 -3.02 13.28
C SER A 38 -20.52 -2.22 14.50
N ILE A 39 -21.28 -2.28 15.60
CA ILE A 39 -20.81 -1.82 16.92
C ILE A 39 -20.16 -2.99 17.65
N VAL A 40 -18.83 -3.02 17.65
CA VAL A 40 -17.99 -4.03 18.30
C VAL A 40 -17.79 -3.64 19.78
N GLU A 41 -17.86 -4.63 20.68
CA GLU A 41 -17.73 -4.44 22.13
C GLU A 41 -18.61 -3.31 22.70
N GLY A 42 -19.80 -3.10 22.11
CA GLY A 42 -20.81 -2.15 22.58
C GLY A 42 -20.52 -0.66 22.36
N ALA A 43 -19.36 -0.30 21.80
CA ALA A 43 -18.99 1.11 21.63
C ALA A 43 -18.18 1.46 20.37
N PHE A 44 -17.57 0.46 19.72
CA PHE A 44 -16.66 0.70 18.59
C PHE A 44 -17.36 0.49 17.26
N GLU A 45 -17.60 1.56 16.51
CA GLU A 45 -18.09 1.45 15.13
C GLU A 45 -16.93 0.99 14.23
N ALA A 46 -17.12 -0.17 13.58
CA ALA A 46 -16.14 -0.77 12.69
C ALA A 46 -16.23 -0.20 11.27
N ILE A 47 -15.09 0.21 10.71
CA ILE A 47 -15.00 0.78 9.37
C ILE A 47 -13.94 0.01 8.60
N HIS A 48 -14.36 -0.79 7.62
CA HIS A 48 -13.43 -1.57 6.78
C HIS A 48 -12.66 -0.62 5.87
N VAL A 49 -11.33 -0.70 5.82
CA VAL A 49 -10.47 0.24 5.09
C VAL A 49 -9.36 -0.50 4.33
N PRO A 50 -9.71 -1.34 3.34
CA PRO A 50 -8.73 -2.10 2.57
C PRO A 50 -7.73 -1.19 1.84
N GLY A 51 -6.55 -1.73 1.54
CA GLY A 51 -5.46 -1.01 0.89
C GLY A 51 -4.09 -1.40 1.43
N HIS A 52 -3.85 -1.15 2.73
CA HIS A 52 -2.64 -1.62 3.41
C HIS A 52 -2.63 -3.15 3.54
N CYS A 53 -3.74 -3.71 4.03
CA CYS A 53 -4.02 -5.14 4.01
C CYS A 53 -5.52 -5.36 3.75
N SER A 54 -5.89 -6.56 3.30
CA SER A 54 -7.28 -6.88 2.90
C SER A 54 -8.27 -6.72 4.05
N GLY A 55 -7.85 -7.04 5.27
CA GLY A 55 -8.68 -7.03 6.49
C GLY A 55 -8.50 -5.80 7.37
N GLN A 56 -7.92 -4.71 6.86
CA GLN A 56 -7.66 -3.52 7.66
C GLN A 56 -8.98 -2.87 8.11
N VAL A 57 -9.09 -2.57 9.41
CA VAL A 57 -10.28 -1.94 10.00
C VAL A 57 -9.84 -0.75 10.86
N CYS A 58 -10.55 0.37 10.72
CA CYS A 58 -10.55 1.45 11.69
C CYS A 58 -11.70 1.26 12.68
N LEU A 59 -11.49 1.62 13.95
CA LEU A 59 -12.55 1.61 14.97
C LEU A 59 -12.81 3.05 15.43
N ARG A 60 -14.06 3.49 15.33
CA ARG A 60 -14.48 4.80 15.83
C ARG A 60 -15.12 4.66 17.22
N LEU A 61 -14.69 5.48 18.15
CA LEU A 61 -15.24 5.62 19.50
C LEU A 61 -15.55 7.10 19.76
N GLY A 62 -16.82 7.49 19.60
CA GLY A 62 -17.23 8.90 19.74
C GLY A 62 -16.52 9.82 18.73
N ASP A 63 -15.69 10.73 19.24
CA ASP A 63 -14.89 11.69 18.47
C ASP A 63 -13.45 11.20 18.18
N VAL A 64 -13.12 9.96 18.54
CA VAL A 64 -11.80 9.35 18.34
C VAL A 64 -11.85 8.26 17.28
N LEU A 65 -10.86 8.23 16.39
CA LEU A 65 -10.63 7.16 15.42
C LEU A 65 -9.36 6.38 15.75
N LEU A 66 -9.49 5.11 16.06
CA LEU A 66 -8.37 4.17 16.08
C LEU A 66 -8.10 3.73 14.64
N SER A 67 -7.11 4.34 14.00
CA SER A 67 -6.85 4.19 12.56
C SER A 67 -5.91 3.03 12.22
N ALA A 68 -5.30 2.38 13.22
CA ALA A 68 -4.29 1.35 13.01
C ALA A 68 -3.26 1.81 11.96
N ASP A 69 -3.00 1.02 10.92
CA ASP A 69 -2.06 1.38 9.84
C ASP A 69 -2.73 2.08 8.65
N HIS A 70 -4.00 2.48 8.74
CA HIS A 70 -4.66 3.18 7.64
C HIS A 70 -4.24 4.65 7.52
N VAL A 71 -4.21 5.37 8.65
CA VAL A 71 -3.72 6.76 8.73
C VAL A 71 -2.75 6.87 9.90
N LEU A 72 -1.51 7.25 9.59
CA LEU A 72 -0.40 7.33 10.55
C LEU A 72 0.17 8.74 10.60
N ALA A 73 0.65 9.18 11.77
CA ALA A 73 1.31 10.47 11.91
C ALA A 73 2.69 10.47 11.23
N GLY A 74 2.91 11.40 10.29
CA GLY A 74 4.21 11.64 9.67
C GLY A 74 4.75 10.58 8.70
N ILE A 75 4.04 9.46 8.49
CA ILE A 75 4.37 8.42 7.50
C ILE A 75 3.12 7.94 6.77
N SER A 76 3.28 7.36 5.58
CA SER A 76 2.24 6.59 4.90
C SER A 76 2.44 5.10 5.17
N PRO A 77 1.37 4.29 5.19
CA PRO A 77 1.53 2.85 5.27
C PRO A 77 2.16 2.28 4.01
N HIS A 78 2.71 1.08 4.15
CA HIS A 78 3.16 0.29 3.01
C HIS A 78 1.95 -0.22 2.20
N LEU A 79 2.03 -0.19 0.88
CA LEU A 79 1.02 -0.74 -0.02
C LEU A 79 1.65 -1.85 -0.86
N SER A 80 0.98 -3.00 -0.87
CA SER A 80 1.37 -4.14 -1.70
C SER A 80 0.53 -4.22 -2.98
N PRO A 81 1.08 -4.76 -4.08
CA PRO A 81 0.35 -4.94 -5.33
C PRO A 81 -0.86 -5.87 -5.14
N GLU A 82 -1.99 -5.53 -5.75
CA GLU A 82 -3.23 -6.29 -5.61
C GLU A 82 -3.11 -7.70 -6.24
N GLN A 83 -2.30 -7.81 -7.30
CA GLN A 83 -1.96 -9.09 -7.94
C GLN A 83 -1.30 -10.10 -6.98
N ILE A 84 -0.73 -9.62 -5.87
CA ILE A 84 -0.11 -10.47 -4.84
C ILE A 84 -1.07 -10.72 -3.68
N THR A 85 -1.83 -9.71 -3.27
CA THR A 85 -2.79 -9.82 -2.17
C THR A 85 -4.06 -9.07 -2.53
N PRO A 86 -5.21 -9.75 -2.66
CA PRO A 86 -6.47 -9.10 -3.03
C PRO A 86 -6.82 -7.95 -2.06
N TRP A 87 -7.49 -6.91 -2.55
CA TRP A 87 -7.92 -5.77 -1.72
C TRP A 87 -6.76 -4.97 -1.08
N THR A 88 -5.55 -5.08 -1.63
CA THR A 88 -4.43 -4.18 -1.30
C THR A 88 -4.12 -3.24 -2.47
N GLY A 89 -3.29 -2.24 -2.23
CA GLY A 89 -2.81 -1.35 -3.28
C GLY A 89 -3.42 0.05 -3.21
N VAL A 90 -2.95 0.93 -4.10
CA VAL A 90 -3.20 2.38 -4.04
C VAL A 90 -4.67 2.72 -4.29
N GLY A 91 -5.34 2.01 -5.21
CA GLY A 91 -6.75 2.25 -5.54
C GLY A 91 -7.67 2.05 -4.33
N HIS A 92 -7.64 0.85 -3.75
CA HIS A 92 -8.39 0.52 -2.52
C HIS A 92 -8.03 1.45 -1.37
N TYR A 93 -6.74 1.73 -1.18
CA TYR A 93 -6.30 2.65 -0.15
C TYR A 93 -6.90 4.06 -0.30
N PHE A 94 -6.93 4.60 -1.52
CA PHE A 94 -7.50 5.91 -1.78
C PHE A 94 -9.00 5.96 -1.58
N GLU A 95 -9.73 4.91 -1.92
CA GLU A 95 -11.15 4.77 -1.61
C GLU A 95 -11.39 4.75 -0.10
N SER A 96 -10.61 3.95 0.62
CA SER A 96 -10.63 3.88 2.08
C SER A 96 -10.26 5.20 2.76
N LEU A 97 -9.33 5.97 2.18
CA LEU A 97 -9.04 7.34 2.64
C LEU A 97 -10.26 8.25 2.46
N ARG A 98 -10.98 8.15 1.33
CA ARG A 98 -12.22 8.94 1.10
C ARG A 98 -13.30 8.58 2.12
N LYS A 99 -13.40 7.30 2.52
CA LYS A 99 -14.36 6.88 3.55
C LYS A 99 -14.11 7.59 4.88
N ILE A 100 -12.87 7.59 5.35
CA ILE A 100 -12.50 8.26 6.61
C ILE A 100 -12.65 9.78 6.51
N GLU A 101 -12.28 10.39 5.38
CA GLU A 101 -12.39 11.83 5.15
C GLU A 101 -13.83 12.35 5.25
N ARG A 102 -14.81 11.52 4.87
CA ARG A 102 -16.26 11.82 4.96
C ARG A 102 -16.83 11.72 6.36
N LEU A 103 -16.10 11.16 7.32
CA LEU A 103 -16.56 11.10 8.70
C LEU A 103 -16.57 12.50 9.31
N GLU A 104 -17.63 12.79 10.06
CA GLU A 104 -17.80 14.04 10.78
C GLU A 104 -17.60 13.86 12.28
N GLY A 105 -17.19 14.92 12.97
CA GLY A 105 -17.06 14.92 14.43
C GLY A 105 -15.83 14.17 14.97
N LEU A 106 -14.86 13.80 14.12
CA LEU A 106 -13.58 13.28 14.57
C LEU A 106 -12.67 14.42 15.02
N ARG A 107 -12.18 14.35 16.26
CA ARG A 107 -11.22 15.28 16.86
C ARG A 107 -9.81 14.69 16.94
N LEU A 108 -9.69 13.36 16.95
CA LEU A 108 -8.42 12.69 17.20
C LEU A 108 -8.31 11.37 16.43
N GLY A 109 -7.21 11.19 15.70
CA GLY A 109 -6.78 9.91 15.14
C GLY A 109 -5.65 9.28 15.96
N LEU A 110 -5.74 7.98 16.20
CA LEU A 110 -4.72 7.18 16.88
C LEU A 110 -4.31 6.00 15.99
N GLY A 111 -3.14 6.13 15.36
CA GLY A 111 -2.56 5.08 14.53
C GLY A 111 -1.93 3.95 15.35
N GLY A 112 -1.60 2.84 14.68
CA GLY A 112 -0.84 1.73 15.25
C GLY A 112 0.62 2.09 15.51
N HIS A 113 1.08 3.20 14.92
CA HIS A 113 2.43 3.72 15.05
C HIS A 113 2.43 5.24 15.19
N LYS A 114 3.55 5.76 15.71
CA LYS A 114 3.83 7.20 15.86
C LYS A 114 2.89 7.87 16.88
N GLY A 115 2.75 9.19 16.78
CA GLY A 115 1.97 10.00 17.71
C GLY A 115 0.51 10.20 17.28
N PRO A 116 -0.28 10.91 18.09
CA PRO A 116 -1.66 11.26 17.76
C PRO A 116 -1.78 12.20 16.55
N ILE A 117 -2.96 12.19 15.91
CA ILE A 117 -3.29 13.00 14.74
C ILE A 117 -4.48 13.91 15.09
N GLU A 118 -4.20 15.18 15.34
CA GLU A 118 -5.23 16.18 15.71
C GLU A 118 -5.97 16.75 14.49
N ASP A 119 -5.28 16.88 13.35
CA ASP A 119 -5.88 17.24 12.06
C ASP A 119 -5.89 16.03 11.12
N LEU A 120 -6.91 15.19 11.25
CA LEU A 120 -7.04 13.97 10.45
C LEU A 120 -7.23 14.29 8.96
N ARG A 121 -8.01 15.32 8.62
CA ARG A 121 -8.26 15.72 7.23
C ARG A 121 -6.99 16.27 6.58
N GLY A 122 -6.27 17.15 7.28
CA GLY A 122 -4.97 17.64 6.84
C GLY A 122 -3.99 16.50 6.62
N ARG A 123 -3.96 15.51 7.53
CA ARG A 123 -3.09 14.33 7.37
C ARG A 123 -3.47 13.47 6.17
N ILE A 124 -4.75 13.24 5.91
CA ILE A 124 -5.21 12.51 4.72
C ILE A 124 -4.81 13.27 3.44
N ALA A 125 -4.97 14.60 3.42
CA ALA A 125 -4.55 15.42 2.30
C ALA A 125 -3.02 15.36 2.06
N GLU A 126 -2.22 15.36 3.13
CA GLU A 126 -0.77 15.15 3.03
C GLU A 126 -0.43 13.79 2.42
N ILE A 127 -1.08 12.72 2.87
CA ILE A 127 -0.87 11.36 2.32
C ILE A 127 -1.17 11.34 0.82
N ARG A 128 -2.29 11.93 0.39
CA ARG A 128 -2.63 12.02 -1.04
C ARG A 128 -1.55 12.76 -1.82
N ARG A 129 -1.09 13.92 -1.34
CA ARG A 129 -0.01 14.68 -1.99
C ARG A 129 1.28 13.89 -2.10
N LEU A 130 1.65 13.10 -1.08
CA LEU A 130 2.84 12.25 -1.13
C LEU A 130 2.74 11.20 -2.24
N HIS A 131 1.58 10.54 -2.39
CA HIS A 131 1.36 9.61 -3.48
C HIS A 131 1.31 10.30 -4.86
N GLU A 132 0.70 11.48 -4.97
CA GLU A 132 0.68 12.25 -6.21
C GLU A 132 2.10 12.67 -6.65
N GLN A 133 2.95 13.11 -5.72
CA GLN A 133 4.36 13.39 -5.98
C GLN A 133 5.09 12.14 -6.45
N ARG A 134 4.84 11.00 -5.80
CA ARG A 134 5.42 9.70 -6.15
C ARG A 134 5.00 9.25 -7.56
N HIS A 135 3.72 9.41 -7.90
CA HIS A 135 3.20 9.13 -9.23
C HIS A 135 3.87 10.01 -10.29
N ALA A 136 4.00 11.32 -10.03
CA ALA A 136 4.66 12.25 -10.94
C ALA A 136 6.14 11.88 -11.17
N GLU A 137 6.86 11.50 -10.11
CA GLU A 137 8.24 11.02 -10.19
C GLU A 137 8.36 9.77 -11.08
N ILE A 138 7.51 8.76 -10.85
CA ILE A 138 7.49 7.53 -11.65
C ILE A 138 7.19 7.84 -13.12
N LEU A 139 6.17 8.65 -13.39
CA LEU A 139 5.80 9.03 -14.76
C LEU A 139 6.90 9.81 -15.48
N ALA A 140 7.68 10.61 -14.76
CA ALA A 140 8.82 11.33 -15.32
C ALA A 140 9.99 10.39 -15.67
N LEU A 141 10.14 9.27 -14.96
CA LEU A 141 11.17 8.25 -15.22
C LEU A 141 10.79 7.28 -16.35
N CYS A 142 9.50 7.13 -16.65
CA CYS A 142 8.98 6.21 -17.66
C CYS A 142 8.84 6.83 -19.06
N THR A 143 9.68 7.81 -19.43
CA THR A 143 9.77 8.31 -20.81
C THR A 143 10.37 7.28 -21.78
N GLU A 144 11.08 6.30 -21.23
CA GLU A 144 11.56 5.09 -21.89
C GLU A 144 11.08 3.87 -21.08
N PRO A 145 11.04 2.64 -21.64
CA PRO A 145 10.61 1.46 -20.90
C PRO A 145 11.51 1.15 -19.69
N ARG A 146 10.94 1.09 -18.49
CA ARG A 146 11.64 0.80 -17.22
C ARG A 146 11.06 -0.41 -16.49
N THR A 147 11.90 -1.11 -15.75
CA THR A 147 11.47 -2.22 -14.87
C THR A 147 11.07 -1.73 -13.48
N ILE A 148 10.28 -2.51 -12.73
CA ILE A 148 9.97 -2.24 -11.30
C ILE A 148 11.26 -2.08 -10.49
N ALA A 149 12.27 -2.92 -10.74
CA ALA A 149 13.53 -2.88 -10.02
C ALA A 149 14.34 -1.60 -10.27
N GLU A 150 14.31 -1.08 -11.50
CA GLU A 150 14.95 0.21 -11.83
C GLU A 150 14.22 1.36 -11.16
N LEU A 151 12.90 1.43 -11.32
CA LEU A 151 12.09 2.49 -10.72
C LEU A 151 12.21 2.49 -9.20
N SER A 152 12.14 1.33 -8.57
CA SER A 152 12.28 1.19 -7.11
C SER A 152 13.61 1.76 -6.60
N ARG A 153 14.71 1.60 -7.34
CA ARG A 153 16.02 2.14 -6.95
C ARG A 153 16.11 3.66 -7.10
N GLU A 154 15.50 4.23 -8.13
CA GLU A 154 15.47 5.68 -8.34
C GLU A 154 14.62 6.36 -7.26
N VAL A 155 13.43 5.82 -7.04
CA VAL A 155 12.37 6.37 -6.20
C VAL A 155 12.66 6.25 -4.70
N PHE A 156 13.26 5.13 -4.26
CA PHE A 156 13.56 4.87 -2.85
C PHE A 156 15.05 4.91 -2.50
N GLY A 157 15.92 5.12 -3.49
CA GLY A 157 17.37 5.12 -3.30
C GLY A 157 17.93 3.76 -2.86
N LYS A 158 19.12 3.78 -2.24
CA LYS A 158 19.80 2.57 -1.75
C LYS A 158 19.17 2.08 -0.44
N VAL A 159 18.12 1.27 -0.55
CA VAL A 159 17.57 0.48 0.55
C VAL A 159 18.33 -0.85 0.73
N ARG A 160 18.42 -1.35 1.97
CA ARG A 160 19.14 -2.60 2.31
C ARG A 160 18.18 -3.65 2.88
N THR A 161 18.58 -4.92 2.78
CA THR A 161 17.90 -6.10 3.37
C THR A 161 16.40 -6.18 2.99
N HIS A 162 15.50 -6.32 3.96
CA HIS A 162 14.06 -6.49 3.74
C HIS A 162 13.39 -5.22 3.20
N HIS A 163 13.98 -4.04 3.40
CA HIS A 163 13.47 -2.80 2.82
C HIS A 163 13.52 -2.80 1.28
N VAL A 164 14.38 -3.62 0.67
CA VAL A 164 14.40 -3.81 -0.79
C VAL A 164 13.10 -4.46 -1.26
N LEU A 165 12.64 -5.51 -0.57
CA LEU A 165 11.39 -6.17 -0.91
C LEU A 165 10.20 -5.22 -0.76
N LEU A 166 10.13 -4.48 0.35
CA LEU A 166 9.07 -3.50 0.57
C LEU A 166 9.08 -2.42 -0.52
N ALA A 167 10.24 -1.92 -0.91
CA ALA A 167 10.35 -0.93 -1.98
C ALA A 167 9.91 -1.50 -3.35
N LEU A 168 10.22 -2.77 -3.65
CA LEU A 168 9.76 -3.42 -4.88
C LEU A 168 8.24 -3.61 -4.90
N LEU A 169 7.66 -4.05 -3.78
CA LEU A 169 6.21 -4.21 -3.63
C LEU A 169 5.49 -2.86 -3.74
N GLU A 170 5.99 -1.84 -3.05
CA GLU A 170 5.44 -0.49 -3.10
C GLU A 170 5.47 0.04 -4.52
N THR A 171 6.61 -0.06 -5.20
CA THR A 171 6.73 0.37 -6.61
C THR A 171 5.75 -0.38 -7.51
N GLY A 172 5.60 -1.69 -7.33
CA GLY A 172 4.62 -2.48 -8.07
C GLY A 172 3.17 -2.00 -7.86
N ALA A 173 2.80 -1.69 -6.61
CA ALA A 173 1.47 -1.17 -6.29
C ALA A 173 1.19 0.20 -6.94
N GLN A 174 2.20 1.08 -6.98
CA GLN A 174 2.08 2.37 -7.68
C GLN A 174 1.90 2.16 -9.19
N LEU A 175 2.65 1.23 -9.81
CA LEU A 175 2.55 0.95 -11.24
C LEU A 175 1.21 0.35 -11.64
N GLU A 176 0.71 -0.64 -10.88
CA GLU A 176 -0.64 -1.20 -11.10
C GLU A 176 -1.70 -0.10 -11.07
N TYR A 177 -1.59 0.82 -10.10
CA TYR A 177 -2.54 1.93 -10.02
C TYR A 177 -2.44 2.89 -11.21
N LEU A 178 -1.22 3.26 -11.63
CA LEU A 178 -1.02 4.11 -12.81
C LEU A 178 -1.52 3.44 -14.10
N ASP A 179 -1.33 2.14 -14.24
CA ASP A 179 -1.83 1.32 -15.34
C ASP A 179 -3.36 1.31 -15.40
N THR A 180 -4.04 1.12 -14.26
CA THR A 180 -5.52 1.19 -14.21
C THR A 180 -6.10 2.53 -14.64
N ARG A 181 -5.31 3.61 -14.58
CA ARG A 181 -5.69 4.96 -15.04
C ARG A 181 -5.28 5.26 -16.48
N GLY A 182 -4.51 4.37 -17.12
CA GLY A 182 -3.97 4.58 -18.46
C GLY A 182 -2.84 5.61 -18.53
N ASP A 183 -2.26 6.02 -17.40
CA ASP A 183 -1.12 6.96 -17.40
C ASP A 183 0.20 6.27 -17.76
N LEU A 184 0.22 4.95 -17.69
CA LEU A 184 1.39 4.11 -17.85
C LEU A 184 0.92 2.76 -18.38
N VAL A 185 1.69 2.10 -19.24
CA VAL A 185 1.32 0.81 -19.84
C VAL A 185 2.50 -0.15 -19.85
N PRO A 186 2.27 -1.48 -19.84
CA PRO A 186 3.32 -2.45 -20.13
C PRO A 186 3.85 -2.23 -21.55
N ALA A 187 5.17 -2.12 -21.69
CA ALA A 187 5.81 -2.11 -23.01
C ALA A 187 5.71 -3.49 -23.65
N GLU A 188 5.62 -3.53 -24.98
CA GLU A 188 5.62 -4.78 -25.76
C GLU A 188 6.81 -5.67 -25.35
N PRO A 189 6.56 -6.93 -24.93
CA PRO A 189 7.64 -7.81 -24.50
C PRO A 189 8.54 -8.14 -25.69
N GLY A 190 9.85 -8.02 -25.49
CA GLY A 190 10.83 -8.56 -26.45
C GLY A 190 10.73 -10.09 -26.51
N GLU A 191 10.97 -10.68 -27.69
CA GLU A 191 10.99 -12.14 -27.83
C GLU A 191 11.93 -12.76 -26.78
N ASN A 192 11.37 -13.64 -25.93
CA ASN A 192 12.04 -14.35 -24.83
C ASN A 192 12.42 -13.55 -23.58
N GLU A 193 11.85 -12.37 -23.33
CA GLU A 193 12.12 -11.64 -22.08
C GLU A 193 10.99 -11.75 -21.04
N PRO A 194 11.18 -12.46 -19.91
CA PRO A 194 10.16 -12.59 -18.87
C PRO A 194 10.05 -11.35 -17.95
N VAL A 195 10.72 -10.26 -18.31
CA VAL A 195 10.78 -9.00 -17.54
C VAL A 195 9.76 -8.03 -18.13
N VAL A 196 8.87 -7.52 -17.29
CA VAL A 196 7.89 -6.51 -17.68
C VAL A 196 8.56 -5.14 -17.56
N ARG A 197 8.49 -4.38 -18.64
CA ARG A 197 8.85 -2.96 -18.65
C ARG A 197 7.61 -2.11 -18.78
N TRP A 198 7.70 -0.91 -18.26
CA TRP A 198 6.61 0.03 -18.09
C TRP A 198 7.02 1.35 -18.73
N VAL A 199 6.13 1.93 -19.52
CA VAL A 199 6.38 3.16 -20.28
C VAL A 199 5.13 4.03 -20.26
N ARG A 200 5.31 5.36 -20.33
CA ARG A 200 4.20 6.28 -20.55
C ARG A 200 3.72 6.15 -22.01
N PRO A 201 2.41 6.04 -22.27
CA PRO A 201 1.86 5.94 -23.63
C PRO A 201 2.13 7.19 -24.48
#